data_AF-A0A9B0TAG1-F1
#
_entry.id   AF-A0A9B0TAG1-F1
#
_cell.length_a   1.000
_cell.length_b   1.000
_cell.length_c   1.000
_cell.angle_alpha   90.00
_cell.angle_beta   90.00
_cell.angle_gamma   90.00
#
_symmetry.space_group_name_H-M   'P 1'
#
loop_
_entity.id
_entity.type
_entity.pdbx_description
1 polymer ?
#
loop_
_entity_poly.entity_id
_entity_poly.type
_entity_poly.pdbx_seq_one_letter_code
_entity_poly.pdbx_strand_id
1 'polypeptide(L)'
;MPGVKLTTQAYCKMVLHGAKYPHCAVNGLLVAEKQKPRKEHLPLGGPGAHHTLFVDCIPLFHGTLALTPMLEVALTLIDSWCKDNSYVIAGYYQANERVKDASPNQVAEKVASRIAEGFSDTALIM
;
A
#
# COMPACT_ATOMS: atom_id res chain seq x y z
N MET A 1 -17.72 -0.05 -3.56
CA MET A 1 -16.34 0.25 -3.12
C MET A 1 -15.82 1.37 -4.00
N PRO A 2 -15.18 2.43 -3.45
CA PRO A 2 -14.43 3.37 -4.28
C PRO A 2 -13.39 2.59 -5.09
N GLY A 3 -13.27 2.86 -6.39
CA GLY A 3 -12.40 2.06 -7.24
C GLY A 3 -10.94 2.45 -7.03
N VAL A 4 -10.04 1.50 -6.91
CA VAL A 4 -8.60 1.74 -6.74
C VAL A 4 -7.91 1.66 -8.10
N LYS A 5 -6.92 2.52 -8.34
CA LYS A 5 -6.05 2.49 -9.54
C LYS A 5 -4.58 2.48 -9.13
N LEU A 6 -3.76 1.79 -9.92
CA LEU A 6 -2.30 1.78 -9.79
C LEU A 6 -1.70 2.44 -11.03
N THR A 7 -0.67 3.26 -10.86
CA THR A 7 0.19 3.63 -11.98
C THR A 7 1.01 2.43 -12.45
N THR A 8 1.47 2.47 -13.70
CA THR A 8 2.41 1.49 -14.23
C THR A 8 3.66 1.36 -13.37
N GLN A 9 4.16 2.48 -12.83
CA GLN A 9 5.34 2.48 -11.96
C GLN A 9 5.09 1.68 -10.67
N ALA A 10 3.99 1.96 -9.96
CA ALA A 10 3.63 1.24 -8.73
C ALA A 10 3.48 -0.26 -9.00
N TYR A 11 2.77 -0.62 -10.07
CA TYR A 11 2.56 -2.01 -10.47
C TYR A 11 3.88 -2.71 -10.81
N CYS A 12 4.72 -2.08 -11.64
CA CYS A 12 6.00 -2.67 -12.06
C CYS A 12 6.94 -2.85 -10.87
N LYS A 13 7.09 -1.87 -9.97
CA LYS A 13 7.94 -2.02 -8.79
C LYS A 13 7.48 -3.16 -7.88
N MET A 14 6.17 -3.31 -7.68
CA MET A 14 5.58 -4.40 -6.89
C MET A 14 5.89 -5.77 -7.50
N VAL A 15 5.63 -5.94 -8.80
CA VAL A 15 5.91 -7.20 -9.52
C VAL A 15 7.42 -7.49 -9.56
N LEU A 16 8.25 -6.48 -9.82
CA LEU A 16 9.71 -6.62 -9.84
C LEU A 16 10.26 -7.02 -8.47
N HIS A 17 9.69 -6.52 -7.37
CA HIS A 17 10.09 -6.92 -6.03
C HIS A 17 9.79 -8.42 -5.78
N GLY A 18 8.59 -8.89 -6.13
CA GLY A 18 8.25 -10.31 -6.04
C GLY A 18 9.14 -11.18 -6.94
N ALA A 19 9.39 -10.75 -8.17
CA ALA A 19 10.26 -11.48 -9.10
C ALA A 19 11.73 -11.50 -8.67
N LYS A 20 12.20 -10.48 -7.94
CA LYS A 20 13.56 -10.42 -7.38
C LYS A 20 13.76 -11.43 -6.24
N TYR A 21 12.70 -11.72 -5.48
CA TYR A 21 12.73 -12.67 -4.35
C TYR A 21 11.62 -13.73 -4.49
N PRO A 22 11.68 -14.59 -5.52
CA PRO A 22 10.55 -15.46 -5.88
C PRO A 22 10.30 -16.62 -4.90
N HIS A 23 11.23 -16.85 -3.97
CA HIS A 23 11.22 -17.98 -3.04
C HIS A 23 10.83 -17.57 -1.61
N CYS A 24 10.46 -16.31 -1.38
CA CYS A 24 10.06 -15.85 -0.06
C CYS A 24 8.94 -14.82 -0.14
N ALA A 25 8.26 -14.60 0.99
CA ALA A 25 7.24 -13.57 1.08
C ALA A 25 7.88 -12.18 0.92
N VAL A 26 7.19 -11.28 0.23
CA VAL A 26 7.61 -9.88 0.06
C VAL A 26 6.50 -8.94 0.46
N ASN A 27 6.85 -7.75 0.94
CA ASN A 27 5.88 -6.70 1.21
C ASN A 27 6.34 -5.31 0.82
N GLY A 28 5.42 -4.35 0.91
CA GLY A 28 5.74 -2.94 0.76
C GLY A 28 4.53 -2.04 0.89
N LEU A 29 4.77 -0.76 0.73
CA LEU A 29 3.76 0.29 0.88
C LEU A 29 3.38 0.86 -0.47
N LEU A 30 2.11 1.23 -0.60
CA LEU A 30 1.58 2.01 -1.71
C LEU A 30 1.46 3.45 -1.26
N VAL A 31 1.87 4.39 -2.11
CA VAL A 31 1.76 5.83 -1.83
C VAL A 31 0.82 6.48 -2.83
N ALA A 32 0.04 7.43 -2.34
CA ALA A 32 -0.83 8.28 -3.14
C ALA A 32 -0.37 9.73 -3.01
N GLU A 33 -0.71 10.56 -4.00
CA GLU A 33 -0.58 12.02 -3.85
C GLU A 33 -1.52 12.50 -2.74
N LYS A 34 -1.04 13.43 -1.92
CA LYS A 34 -1.85 14.05 -0.88
C LYS A 34 -2.93 14.89 -1.54
N GLN A 35 -4.15 14.36 -1.59
CA GLN A 35 -5.29 15.10 -2.14
C GLN A 35 -5.63 16.27 -1.21
N LYS A 36 -5.93 17.43 -1.80
CA LYS A 36 -6.54 18.53 -1.04
C LYS A 36 -7.92 18.05 -0.56
N PRO A 37 -8.34 18.35 0.69
CA PRO A 37 -9.66 17.99 1.18
C PRO A 37 -10.70 18.57 0.21
N ARG A 38 -11.40 17.70 -0.52
CA ARG A 38 -12.49 18.11 -1.38
C ARG A 38 -13.75 18.19 -0.52
N LYS A 39 -14.56 19.22 -0.76
CA LYS A 39 -15.94 19.27 -0.27
C LYS A 39 -16.65 18.03 -0.79
N GLU A 40 -17.02 17.16 0.13
CA GLU A 40 -17.92 16.03 -0.06
C GLU A 40 -19.15 16.49 -0.87
N HIS A 41 -19.74 15.60 -1.66
CA HIS A 41 -21.02 15.67 -2.43
C HIS A 41 -20.89 15.09 -3.85
N LEU A 42 -20.04 14.09 -4.08
CA LEU A 42 -20.09 13.28 -5.31
C LEU A 42 -20.69 11.90 -4.98
N PRO A 43 -21.70 11.42 -5.72
CA PRO A 43 -22.38 10.17 -5.43
C PRO A 43 -21.41 8.97 -5.56
N LEU A 44 -21.40 8.10 -4.55
CA LEU A 44 -20.72 6.80 -4.62
C LEU A 44 -21.36 5.98 -5.75
N GLY A 45 -20.57 5.64 -6.78
CA GLY A 45 -20.96 4.64 -7.79
C GLY A 45 -21.45 5.17 -9.14
N GLY A 46 -21.32 6.47 -9.44
CA GLY A 46 -21.57 7.02 -10.78
C GLY A 46 -20.30 7.16 -11.64
N PRO A 47 -20.42 7.45 -12.96
CA PRO A 47 -19.30 7.93 -13.75
C PRO A 47 -18.80 9.26 -13.17
N GLY A 48 -17.68 9.22 -12.45
CA GLY A 48 -17.19 10.31 -11.60
C GLY A 48 -16.98 9.93 -10.12
N ALA A 49 -17.23 8.67 -9.74
CA ALA A 49 -16.88 8.14 -8.43
C ALA A 49 -15.40 8.38 -8.10
N HIS A 50 -15.12 8.72 -6.84
CA HIS A 50 -13.76 8.95 -6.38
C HIS A 50 -12.94 7.67 -6.48
N HIS A 51 -11.75 7.81 -7.05
CA HIS A 51 -10.79 6.73 -7.21
C HIS A 51 -9.48 7.11 -6.55
N THR A 52 -9.02 6.31 -5.59
CA THR A 52 -7.66 6.43 -5.06
C THR A 52 -6.68 5.93 -6.11
N LEU A 53 -5.75 6.80 -6.52
CA LEU A 53 -4.66 6.47 -7.41
C LEU A 53 -3.38 6.28 -6.58
N PHE A 54 -2.85 5.06 -6.58
CA PHE A 54 -1.52 4.77 -6.08
C PHE A 54 -0.49 5.12 -7.14
N VAL A 55 0.31 6.14 -6.86
CA VAL A 55 1.25 6.74 -7.80
C VAL A 55 2.61 6.06 -7.78
N ASP A 56 2.97 5.44 -6.66
CA ASP A 56 4.20 4.68 -6.51
C ASP A 56 4.06 3.56 -5.45
N CYS A 57 5.02 2.65 -5.40
CA CYS A 57 5.17 1.73 -4.28
C CYS A 57 6.61 1.69 -3.77
N ILE A 58 6.77 1.42 -2.48
CA ILE A 58 8.06 1.33 -1.78
C ILE A 58 8.23 -0.11 -1.28
N PRO A 59 9.09 -0.92 -1.94
CA PRO A 59 9.49 -2.23 -1.44
C PRO A 59 10.12 -2.15 -0.05
N LEU A 60 9.61 -2.95 0.89
CA LEU A 60 10.10 -2.97 2.28
C LEU A 60 11.00 -4.17 2.55
N PHE A 61 10.40 -5.35 2.76
CA PHE A 61 11.09 -6.53 3.26
C PHE A 61 10.81 -7.76 2.40
N HIS A 62 11.69 -8.75 2.54
CA HIS A 62 11.60 -10.06 1.91
C HIS A 62 12.06 -11.14 2.91
N GLY A 63 11.37 -12.28 2.98
CA GLY A 63 11.61 -13.32 3.99
C GLY A 63 10.72 -13.16 5.23
N THR A 64 11.31 -12.99 6.41
CA THR A 64 10.56 -12.88 7.67
C THR A 64 9.94 -11.50 7.82
N LEU A 65 8.66 -11.36 7.45
CA LEU A 65 7.94 -10.08 7.48
C LEU A 65 7.47 -9.64 8.87
N ALA A 66 7.44 -10.55 9.85
CA ALA A 66 6.89 -10.32 11.21
C ALA A 66 7.89 -9.66 12.17
N LEU A 67 8.68 -8.69 11.69
CA LEU A 67 9.69 -7.98 12.48
C LEU A 67 9.25 -6.54 12.76
N THR A 68 8.49 -6.36 13.85
CA THR A 68 7.91 -5.08 14.25
C THR A 68 8.91 -3.90 14.28
N PRO A 69 10.13 -4.03 14.83
CA PRO A 69 11.03 -2.88 14.96
C PRO A 69 11.43 -2.29 13.60
N MET A 70 11.71 -3.14 12.61
CA MET A 70 12.11 -2.67 11.28
C MET A 70 10.94 -2.03 10.55
N LEU A 71 9.74 -2.58 10.71
CA LEU A 71 8.52 -2.02 10.14
C LEU A 71 8.19 -0.63 10.71
N GLU A 72 8.29 -0.45 12.02
CA GLU A 72 8.04 0.84 12.69
C GLU A 72 9.03 1.92 12.22
N VAL A 73 10.32 1.56 12.12
CA VAL A 73 11.34 2.48 11.59
C VAL A 73 11.06 2.80 10.12
N ALA A 74 10.75 1.81 9.30
CA ALA A 74 10.46 2.04 7.88
C ALA A 74 9.23 2.94 7.68
N LEU A 75 8.13 2.70 8.41
CA LEU A 75 6.94 3.54 8.38
C LEU A 75 7.27 4.98 8.77
N THR A 76 8.09 5.18 9.81
CA THR A 76 8.49 6.52 10.27
C THR A 76 9.32 7.26 9.21
N LEU A 77 10.31 6.59 8.61
CA LEU A 77 11.15 7.17 7.57
C LEU A 77 10.36 7.52 6.31
N ILE A 78 9.47 6.63 5.89
CA ILE A 78 8.65 6.81 4.68
C ILE A 78 7.59 7.88 4.92
N ASP A 79 6.97 7.95 6.09
CA ASP A 79 6.02 9.01 6.43
C ASP A 79 6.69 10.40 6.39
N SER A 80 7.92 10.51 6.91
CA SER A 80 8.71 11.74 6.79
C SER A 80 8.97 12.11 5.33
N TRP A 81 9.44 11.15 4.52
CA TRP A 81 9.68 11.39 3.09
C TRP A 81 8.39 11.76 2.34
N CYS A 82 7.26 11.12 2.66
CA CYS A 82 5.97 11.41 2.06
C CYS A 82 5.53 12.86 2.35
N LYS A 83 5.70 13.32 3.60
CA LYS A 83 5.37 14.70 4.01
C LYS A 83 6.17 15.72 3.20
N ASP A 84 7.46 15.49 3.00
CA ASP A 84 8.34 16.38 2.25
C ASP A 84 8.03 16.41 0.74
N ASN A 85 7.46 15.32 0.20
CA ASN A 85 7.20 15.13 -1.23
C ASN A 85 5.71 15.21 -1.61
N SER A 86 4.84 15.71 -0.72
CA SER A 86 3.38 15.80 -0.94
C SER A 86 2.69 14.45 -1.24
N TYR A 87 3.19 13.37 -0.64
CA TYR A 87 2.58 12.05 -0.68
C TYR A 87 1.94 11.67 0.66
N VAL A 88 1.20 10.57 0.65
CA VAL A 88 0.67 9.89 1.83
C VAL A 88 0.78 8.38 1.63
N ILE A 89 1.09 7.66 2.72
CA ILE A 89 1.01 6.19 2.73
C ILE A 89 -0.47 5.82 2.65
N ALA A 90 -0.85 5.09 1.60
CA ALA A 90 -2.24 4.89 1.22
C ALA A 90 -2.62 3.40 1.07
N GLY A 91 -1.67 2.50 1.23
CA GLY A 91 -1.94 1.07 1.14
C GLY A 91 -0.72 0.21 1.47
N TYR A 92 -0.96 -1.09 1.51
CA TYR A 92 0.05 -2.11 1.76
C TYR A 92 -0.13 -3.24 0.75
N TYR A 93 0.97 -3.78 0.24
CA TYR A 93 0.95 -5.00 -0.54
C TYR A 93 1.77 -6.09 0.14
N GLN A 94 1.35 -7.34 -0.05
CA GLN A 94 2.11 -8.50 0.39
C GLN A 94 1.87 -9.69 -0.53
N ALA A 95 2.93 -10.22 -1.11
CA ALA A 95 2.89 -11.52 -1.76
C ALA A 95 3.38 -12.58 -0.77
N ASN A 96 2.57 -13.60 -0.51
CA ASN A 96 2.97 -14.72 0.34
C ASN A 96 3.98 -15.63 -0.37
N GLU A 97 4.75 -16.40 0.41
CA GLU A 97 5.76 -17.32 -0.11
C GLU A 97 5.16 -18.44 -0.98
N ARG A 98 3.94 -18.88 -0.68
CA ARG A 98 3.27 -19.96 -1.41
C ARG A 98 2.35 -19.39 -2.49
N VAL A 99 2.60 -19.77 -3.74
CA VAL A 99 1.84 -19.32 -4.92
C VAL A 99 0.32 -19.50 -4.81
N LYS A 100 -0.15 -20.52 -4.09
CA LYS A 100 -1.59 -20.79 -3.92
C LYS A 100 -2.23 -20.11 -2.72
N ASP A 101 -1.43 -19.41 -1.90
CA ASP A 101 -1.90 -18.74 -0.70
C ASP A 101 -1.96 -17.24 -0.94
N ALA A 102 -3.10 -16.73 -1.36
CA ALA A 102 -3.36 -15.30 -1.50
C ALA A 102 -4.11 -14.73 -0.29
N SER A 103 -4.19 -15.47 0.82
CA SER A 103 -4.92 -15.02 2.00
C SER A 103 -4.11 -14.00 2.80
N PRO A 104 -4.73 -12.91 3.28
CA PRO A 104 -4.04 -11.97 4.15
C PRO A 104 -3.72 -12.65 5.48
N ASN A 105 -2.46 -12.53 5.92
CA ASN A 105 -2.07 -12.99 7.24
C ASN A 105 -2.25 -11.86 8.28
N GLN A 106 -2.07 -12.19 9.56
CA GLN A 106 -2.26 -11.22 10.65
C GLN A 106 -1.34 -9.99 10.53
N VAL A 107 -0.15 -10.12 9.92
CA VAL A 107 0.75 -8.98 9.71
C VAL A 107 0.13 -8.02 8.69
N ALA A 108 -0.32 -8.55 7.53
CA ALA A 108 -0.95 -7.76 6.49
C ALA A 108 -2.19 -6.99 7.01
N GLU A 109 -3.05 -7.67 7.77
CA GLU A 109 -4.23 -7.06 8.37
C GLU A 109 -3.87 -5.95 9.35
N LYS A 110 -2.94 -6.20 10.30
CA LYS A 110 -2.53 -5.19 11.29
C LYS A 110 -1.92 -3.96 10.65
N VAL A 111 -1.07 -4.14 9.64
CA VAL A 111 -0.44 -3.01 8.93
C VAL A 111 -1.48 -2.21 8.15
N ALA A 112 -2.35 -2.90 7.41
CA ALA A 112 -3.43 -2.23 6.67
C ALA A 112 -4.38 -1.47 7.62
N SER A 113 -4.76 -2.06 8.77
CA SER A 113 -5.57 -1.37 9.78
C SER A 113 -4.87 -0.12 10.32
N ARG A 114 -3.57 -0.17 10.57
CA ARG A 114 -2.82 0.99 11.04
C ARG A 114 -2.73 2.10 9.99
N ILE A 115 -2.58 1.76 8.71
CA ILE A 115 -2.60 2.74 7.62
C ILE A 115 -4.01 3.36 7.48
N ALA A 116 -5.07 2.55 7.67
CA ALA A 116 -6.45 3.01 7.58
C ALA A 116 -6.83 4.07 8.63
N GLU A 117 -6.15 4.10 9.79
CA GLU A 117 -6.29 5.17 10.79
C GLU A 117 -5.84 6.55 10.25
N GLY A 118 -4.88 6.57 9.31
CA GLY A 118 -4.36 7.80 8.69
C GLY A 118 -4.91 8.09 7.28
N PHE A 119 -5.48 7.09 6.60
CA PHE A 119 -6.00 7.20 5.24
C PHE A 119 -7.24 6.30 5.04
N SER A 120 -8.43 6.89 4.92
CA SER A 120 -9.70 6.15 4.90
C SER A 120 -9.86 5.20 3.71
N ASP A 121 -9.28 5.51 2.56
CA ASP A 121 -9.39 4.70 1.34
C ASP A 121 -8.23 3.69 1.19
N THR A 122 -7.72 3.21 2.33
CA THR A 122 -6.58 2.27 2.38
C THR A 122 -6.91 0.97 1.64
N ALA A 123 -5.97 0.49 0.83
CA ALA A 123 -6.07 -0.81 0.18
C ALA A 123 -5.01 -1.80 0.70
N LEU A 124 -5.44 -3.05 0.85
CA LEU A 124 -4.58 -4.21 1.05
C LEU A 124 -4.53 -5.02 -0.26
N ILE A 125 -3.35 -5.16 -0.86
CA ILE A 125 -3.12 -5.95 -2.08
C ILE A 125 -2.36 -7.22 -1.71
N MET A 126 -2.85 -8.37 -2.18
CA MET A 126 -2.23 -9.69 -2.01
C MET A 126 -1.65 -10.19 -3.33
#